data_AF-A0A2D8M7D1-F1
#
_entry.id   AF-A0A2D8M7D1-F1
#
_cell.length_a   1.000
_cell.length_b   1.000
_cell.length_c   1.000
_cell.angle_alpha   90.00
_cell.angle_beta   90.00
_cell.angle_gamma   90.00
#
_symmetry.space_group_name_H-M   'P 1'
#
loop_
_entity.id
_entity.type
_entity.pdbx_description
1 polymer ?
#
loop_
_entity_poly.entity_id
_entity_poly.type
_entity_poly.pdbx_seq_one_letter_code
_entity_poly.pdbx_strand_id
1 'polypeptide(L)'
;MSNNQATTLSGRAETIGRKYPHFLERGLLLLAICGFIFGYQSVSEQTGNGILSVFATWCLFPFILLFSAEMVGRFIQAMNRD
;
A
#
# COMPACT_ATOMS: atom_id res chain seq x y z
N MET A 1 38.22 -8.50 16.77
CA MET A 1 36.76 -8.71 16.64
C MET A 1 36.08 -7.37 16.94
N SER A 2 35.69 -6.61 15.90
CA SER A 2 35.06 -5.29 16.09
C SER A 2 33.55 -5.48 16.23
N ASN A 3 33.04 -5.27 17.44
CA ASN A 3 31.62 -5.30 17.77
C ASN A 3 30.99 -4.01 17.24
N ASN A 4 30.45 -4.05 16.02
CA ASN A 4 29.75 -2.93 15.39
C ASN A 4 28.39 -2.74 16.06
N GLN A 5 28.37 -2.22 17.29
CA GLN A 5 27.15 -1.67 17.86
C GLN A 5 26.81 -0.40 17.07
N ALA A 6 25.60 -0.37 16.52
CA ALA A 6 25.04 0.77 15.80
C ALA A 6 24.79 1.91 16.80
N THR A 7 25.85 2.65 17.11
CA THR A 7 25.81 3.84 17.96
C THR A 7 25.56 5.05 17.07
N THR A 8 24.55 5.86 17.38
CA THR A 8 24.30 7.13 16.67
C THR A 8 25.53 8.03 16.81
N LEU A 9 25.71 9.01 15.91
CA LEU A 9 26.76 10.06 16.04
C LEU A 9 26.76 10.79 17.40
N SER A 10 25.66 10.69 18.16
CA SER A 10 25.49 11.23 19.51
C SER A 10 25.75 10.24 20.65
N GLY A 11 26.26 9.03 20.39
CA GLY A 11 26.56 8.05 21.46
C GLY A 11 25.32 7.36 22.05
N ARG A 12 24.14 7.52 21.45
CA ARG A 12 22.91 6.86 21.91
C ARG A 12 22.77 5.49 21.27
N ALA A 13 22.19 4.56 22.04
CA ALA A 13 21.77 3.26 21.52
C ALA A 13 20.54 3.48 20.62
N GLU A 14 20.74 3.45 19.31
CA GLU A 14 19.63 3.40 18.36
C GLU A 14 19.05 1.99 18.36
N THR A 15 17.86 1.87 18.94
CA THR A 15 16.98 0.76 18.62
C THR A 15 16.61 0.91 17.15
N ILE A 16 17.25 0.12 16.28
CA ILE A 16 16.83 -0.03 14.88
C ILE A 16 15.37 -0.46 14.91
N GLY A 17 14.47 0.48 14.58
CA GLY A 17 13.05 0.18 14.45
C GLY A 17 12.87 -0.98 13.47
N ARG A 18 12.02 -1.95 13.84
CA ARG A 18 11.82 -3.18 13.09
C ARG A 18 11.60 -2.85 11.61
N LYS A 19 12.49 -3.35 10.76
CA LYS A 19 12.49 -3.07 9.32
C LYS A 19 11.18 -3.60 8.74
N TYR A 20 10.25 -2.70 8.44
CA TYR A 20 8.97 -3.08 7.85
C TYR A 20 9.22 -3.86 6.55
N PRO A 21 8.56 -5.02 6.34
CA PRO A 21 8.76 -5.81 5.14
C PRO A 21 8.20 -5.07 3.94
N HIS A 22 9.07 -4.35 3.24
CA HIS A 22 8.76 -3.62 2.01
C HIS A 22 8.21 -4.54 0.89
N PHE A 23 8.37 -5.86 1.02
CA PHE A 23 7.74 -6.86 0.16
C PHE A 23 6.20 -6.84 0.27
N LEU A 24 5.66 -6.55 1.46
CA LEU A 24 4.22 -6.54 1.70
C LEU A 24 3.53 -5.39 0.97
N GLU A 25 4.12 -4.19 0.99
CA GLU A 25 3.66 -3.04 0.20
C GLU A 25 3.63 -3.36 -1.29
N ARG A 26 4.70 -3.99 -1.80
CA ARG A 26 4.78 -4.38 -3.21
C ARG A 26 3.71 -5.39 -3.58
N GLY A 27 3.45 -6.37 -2.72
CA GLY A 27 2.38 -7.37 -2.92
C GLY A 27 0.98 -6.73 -2.93
N LEU A 28 0.70 -5.82 -2.01
CA LEU A 28 -0.56 -5.05 -1.97
C LEU A 28 -0.77 -4.21 -3.22
N LEU A 29 0.29 -3.59 -3.73
CA LEU A 29 0.22 -2.78 -4.94
C LEU A 29 -0.06 -3.64 -6.18
N LEU A 30 0.57 -4.80 -6.28
CA LEU A 30 0.27 -5.78 -7.34
C LEU A 30 -1.19 -6.27 -7.25
N LEU A 31 -1.69 -6.54 -6.04
CA LEU A 31 -3.10 -6.89 -5.83
C LEU A 31 -4.05 -5.77 -6.27
N ALA A 32 -3.73 -4.51 -5.96
CA ALA A 32 -4.52 -3.37 -6.40
C ALA A 32 -4.55 -3.26 -7.94
N ILE A 33 -3.42 -3.49 -8.61
CA ILE A 33 -3.36 -3.52 -10.09
C ILE A 33 -4.19 -4.67 -10.66
N CYS A 34 -4.07 -5.88 -10.10
CA CYS A 34 -4.89 -7.01 -10.51
C CYS A 34 -6.39 -6.71 -10.30
N GLY A 35 -6.76 -6.16 -9.15
CA GLY A 35 -8.13 -5.74 -8.84
C GLY A 35 -8.65 -4.71 -9.83
N PHE A 36 -7.79 -3.78 -10.27
CA PHE A 36 -8.13 -2.82 -11.31
C PHE A 36 -8.40 -3.52 -12.66
N ILE A 37 -7.49 -4.38 -13.12
CA ILE A 37 -7.60 -5.07 -14.41
C ILE A 37 -8.87 -5.94 -14.47
N PHE A 38 -9.12 -6.74 -13.44
CA PHE A 38 -10.29 -7.64 -13.41
C PHE A 38 -11.59 -6.91 -13.08
N GLY A 39 -11.54 -5.85 -12.28
CA GLY A 39 -12.72 -5.08 -11.87
C GLY A 39 -13.14 -4.00 -12.87
N TYR A 40 -12.25 -3.60 -13.79
CA TYR A 40 -12.49 -2.55 -14.77
C TYR A 40 -13.80 -2.75 -15.54
N GLN A 41 -14.01 -3.96 -16.08
CA GLN A 41 -15.18 -4.27 -16.89
C GLN A 41 -16.46 -4.13 -16.05
N SER A 42 -16.49 -4.75 -14.86
CA SER A 42 -17.62 -4.68 -13.93
C SER A 42 -17.96 -3.26 -13.48
N VAL A 43 -16.95 -2.39 -13.28
CA VAL A 43 -17.17 -0.99 -12.87
C VAL A 43 -17.66 -0.15 -14.05
N SER A 44 -17.08 -0.37 -15.23
CA SER A 44 -17.49 0.31 -16.45
C SER A 44 -18.93 -0.03 -16.84
N GLU A 45 -19.33 -1.30 -16.69
CA GLU A 45 -20.69 -1.76 -16.98
C GLU A 45 -21.71 -1.21 -15.97
N GLN A 46 -21.36 -1.16 -14.67
CA GLN A 46 -22.27 -0.63 -13.64
C GLN A 46 -22.45 0.89 -13.70
N THR A 47 -21.44 1.64 -14.15
CA THR A 47 -21.53 3.11 -14.21
C THR A 47 -22.22 3.61 -15.49
N GLY A 48 -22.55 2.71 -16.42
CA GLY A 48 -23.25 3.03 -17.66
C GLY A 48 -22.38 3.77 -18.68
N ASN A 49 -23.02 4.53 -19.59
CA ASN A 49 -22.34 5.23 -20.68
C ASN A 49 -22.30 6.75 -20.44
N GLY A 50 -21.10 7.34 -20.52
CA GLY A 50 -20.91 8.78 -20.47
C GLY A 50 -19.60 9.21 -19.81
N ILE A 51 -19.35 10.52 -19.75
CA ILE A 51 -18.17 11.12 -19.11
C ILE A 51 -18.06 10.70 -17.63
N LEU A 52 -19.19 10.54 -16.95
CA LEU A 52 -19.22 10.13 -15.54
C LEU A 52 -18.69 8.70 -15.35
N SER A 53 -18.99 7.80 -16.30
CA SER A 53 -18.49 6.42 -16.28
C SER A 53 -16.99 6.34 -16.52
N VAL A 54 -16.48 7.16 -17.45
CA VAL A 54 -15.03 7.29 -17.68
C VAL A 54 -14.36 7.83 -16.42
N PHE A 55 -14.91 8.87 -15.80
CA PHE A 55 -14.34 9.45 -14.59
C PHE A 55 -14.37 8.47 -13.40
N ALA A 56 -15.46 7.74 -13.20
CA ALA A 56 -15.56 6.75 -12.14
C ALA A 56 -14.57 5.60 -12.35
N THR A 57 -14.47 5.09 -13.57
CA THR A 57 -13.63 3.93 -13.88
C THR A 57 -12.15 4.27 -13.88
N TRP A 58 -11.76 5.45 -14.37
CA TRP A 58 -10.36 5.84 -14.50
C TRP A 58 -9.79 6.68 -13.36
N CYS A 59 -10.62 7.45 -12.64
CA CYS A 59 -10.17 8.22 -11.48
C CYS A 59 -10.63 7.60 -10.17
N LEU A 60 -11.94 7.38 -10.00
CA LEU A 60 -12.47 7.00 -8.68
C LEU A 60 -12.06 5.58 -8.27
N PHE A 61 -12.21 4.62 -9.17
CA PHE A 61 -11.93 3.22 -8.91
C PHE A 61 -10.47 2.93 -8.53
N PRO A 62 -9.44 3.39 -9.29
CA PRO A 62 -8.05 3.16 -8.89
C PRO A 62 -7.71 3.91 -7.60
N PHE A 63 -8.32 5.08 -7.36
CA PHE A 63 -8.12 5.82 -6.12
C PHE A 63 -8.64 5.06 -4.89
N ILE A 64 -9.83 4.44 -5.00
CA ILE A 64 -10.38 3.59 -3.95
C ILE A 64 -9.50 2.36 -3.72
N LEU A 65 -9.03 1.70 -4.79
CA LEU A 65 -8.14 0.54 -4.66
C LEU A 65 -6.83 0.88 -3.95
N LEU A 66 -6.19 2.00 -4.32
CA LEU A 66 -4.97 2.47 -3.66
C LEU A 66 -5.22 2.86 -2.21
N PHE A 67 -6.32 3.55 -1.94
CA PHE A 67 -6.71 3.91 -0.57
C PHE A 67 -6.92 2.67 0.30
N SER A 68 -7.64 1.66 -0.20
CA SER A 68 -7.81 0.39 0.50
C SER A 68 -6.48 -0.32 0.73
N ALA A 69 -5.59 -0.34 -0.27
CA ALA A 69 -4.27 -0.95 -0.13
C ALA A 69 -3.40 -0.26 0.94
N GLU A 70 -3.40 1.08 1.00
CA GLU A 70 -2.73 1.84 2.04
C GLU A 70 -3.32 1.58 3.43
N MET A 71 -4.65 1.57 3.55
CA MET A 71 -5.32 1.30 4.83
C MET A 71 -4.97 -0.08 5.38
N VAL A 72 -4.95 -1.11 4.52
CA VAL A 72 -4.51 -2.45 4.89
C VAL A 72 -3.03 -2.46 5.29
N GLY A 73 -2.17 -1.78 4.52
CA GLY A 73 -0.74 -1.66 4.84
C GLY A 73 -0.51 -1.01 6.21
N ARG A 74 -1.25 0.07 6.52
CA ARG A 74 -1.20 0.77 7.81
C ARG A 74 -1.76 -0.09 8.95
N PHE A 75 -2.81 -0.86 8.70
CA PHE A 75 -3.38 -1.77 9.68
C PHE A 75 -2.39 -2.89 10.05
N ILE A 76 -1.73 -3.49 9.06
CA ILE A 76 -0.71 -4.52 9.30
C ILE A 76 0.50 -3.93 10.04
N GLN A 77 0.90 -2.71 9.69
CA GLN A 77 1.93 -1.96 10.44
C GLN A 77 1.52 -1.76 11.91
N ALA A 78 0.26 -1.40 12.16
CA ALA A 78 -0.24 -1.19 13.51
C ALA A 78 -0.26 -2.50 14.33
N MET A 79 -0.72 -3.61 13.74
CA MET A 79 -0.74 -4.92 14.42
C MET A 79 0.64 -5.46 14.76
N ASN A 80 1.62 -5.21 13.90
CA ASN A 80 2.98 -5.75 14.05
C ASN A 80 3.92 -4.82 14.83
N ARG A 81 3.36 -3.74 15.39
CA ARG A 81 4.06 -2.74 16.24
C ARG A 81 3.99 -3.09 17.73
N ASP A 82 3.09 -3.98 18.14
CA ASP A 82 3.12 -4.72 19.42
C ASP A 82 4.06 -5.93 19.35
#